data_AF-R1IA19-F1
#
_entry.id   AF-R1IA19-F1
#
_cell.length_a   1.000
_cell.length_b   1.000
_cell.length_c   1.000
_cell.angle_alpha   90.00
_cell.angle_beta   90.00
_cell.angle_gamma   90.00
#
_symmetry.space_group_name_H-M   'P 1'
#
loop_
_entity.id
_entity.type
_entity.pdbx_description
1 polymer ?
#
loop_
_entity_poly.entity_id
_entity_poly.type
_entity_poly.pdbx_seq_one_letter_code
_entity_poly.pdbx_strand_id
1 'polypeptide(L)'
;MTSSARDGSPVPAAEPEYAGFLSGSLPGGGVEQVFTVVRRHHDVEEVYVRDGWWAPSNRLRDLERGAESLDRYLPLGEDEAERVTARLPRSRCFLVDDGQDTPSAVVHLDGGTERIFGRDLEWRTAVLREELAGHPHLTVREITPGQELVEAYHLARRVRQLKQRHEWGGERWYFGIYETLQETFDVGATSVLVMTRAGDPWFGERYAGRGRWEPTGKLDRIWRGRSYDDELALSPAEAEAIMKRLG
;
A
#
# COMPACT_ATOMS: atom_id res chain seq x y z
N MET A 1 4.41 44.17 -48.51
CA MET A 1 4.20 43.59 -47.17
C MET A 1 3.07 42.58 -47.27
N THR A 2 3.40 41.35 -47.63
CA THR A 2 2.44 40.24 -47.72
C THR A 2 2.51 39.45 -46.43
N SER A 3 1.48 39.65 -45.58
CA SER A 3 1.26 38.90 -44.34
C SER A 3 0.87 37.48 -44.72
N SER A 4 1.79 36.53 -44.53
CA SER A 4 1.53 35.11 -44.73
C SER A 4 0.81 34.58 -43.49
N ALA A 5 -0.49 34.36 -43.62
CA ALA A 5 -1.29 33.67 -42.63
C ALA A 5 -0.75 32.24 -42.50
N ARG A 6 -0.14 31.92 -41.35
CA ARG A 6 0.21 30.55 -41.00
C ARG A 6 -1.08 29.80 -40.77
N ASP A 7 -1.40 28.92 -41.71
CA ASP A 7 -2.46 27.93 -41.62
C ASP A 7 -2.15 27.01 -40.42
N GLY A 8 -2.83 27.26 -39.31
CA GLY A 8 -2.67 26.55 -38.05
C GLY A 8 -3.49 25.27 -38.05
N SER A 9 -3.17 24.34 -38.97
CA SER A 9 -3.77 23.01 -38.95
C SER A 9 -3.59 22.42 -37.55
N PRO A 10 -4.68 21.99 -36.88
CA PRO A 10 -4.58 21.40 -35.56
C PRO A 10 -3.67 20.18 -35.65
N VAL A 11 -2.60 20.19 -34.86
CA VAL A 11 -1.75 19.01 -34.68
C VAL A 11 -2.68 17.91 -34.16
N PRO A 12 -2.79 16.75 -34.84
CA PRO A 12 -3.61 15.66 -34.33
C PRO A 12 -3.15 15.34 -32.91
N ALA A 13 -4.11 15.22 -31.98
CA ALA A 13 -3.80 14.83 -30.62
C ALA A 13 -3.00 13.52 -30.67
N ALA A 14 -1.84 13.50 -30.00
CA ALA A 14 -1.00 12.32 -29.99
C ALA A 14 -1.79 11.17 -29.37
N GLU A 15 -1.83 10.01 -30.03
CA GLU A 15 -2.51 8.84 -29.49
C GLU A 15 -1.86 8.43 -28.15
N PRO A 16 -2.66 7.98 -27.16
CA PRO A 16 -2.12 7.53 -25.89
C PRO A 16 -1.23 6.29 -26.08
N GLU A 17 -0.11 6.25 -25.37
CA GLU A 17 0.73 5.06 -25.28
C GLU A 17 0.19 4.15 -24.18
N TYR A 18 0.11 2.84 -24.42
CA TYR A 18 -0.36 1.87 -23.43
C TYR A 18 0.76 0.91 -23.02
N ALA A 19 0.78 0.57 -21.73
CA ALA A 19 1.69 -0.41 -21.16
C ALA A 19 0.92 -1.40 -20.26
N GLY A 20 1.14 -2.69 -20.48
CA GLY A 20 0.61 -3.77 -19.66
C GLY A 20 1.68 -4.31 -18.71
N PHE A 21 1.38 -4.40 -17.42
CA PHE A 21 2.30 -4.98 -16.44
C PHE A 21 1.96 -6.43 -16.14
N LEU A 22 3.02 -7.22 -15.97
CA LEU A 22 3.00 -8.66 -15.72
C LEU A 22 3.37 -8.93 -14.26
N SER A 23 2.65 -9.85 -13.62
CA SER A 23 2.98 -10.28 -12.26
C SER A 23 4.11 -11.30 -12.30
N GLY A 24 5.18 -11.05 -11.55
CA GLY A 24 6.27 -11.99 -11.31
C GLY A 24 7.35 -12.07 -12.41
N SER A 25 8.36 -12.90 -12.14
CA SER A 25 9.64 -12.92 -12.87
C SER A 25 9.69 -13.90 -14.05
N LEU A 26 8.59 -14.58 -14.37
CA LEU A 26 8.61 -15.67 -15.35
C LEU A 26 9.05 -15.16 -16.73
N PRO A 27 10.04 -15.80 -17.38
CA PRO A 27 10.41 -15.47 -18.75
C PRO A 27 9.26 -15.85 -19.71
N GLY A 28 8.95 -14.97 -20.67
CA GLY A 28 7.96 -15.22 -21.72
C GLY A 28 6.52 -14.82 -21.40
N GLY A 29 6.31 -13.83 -20.52
CA GLY A 29 4.98 -13.27 -20.28
C GLY A 29 4.39 -12.61 -21.54
N GLY A 30 3.12 -12.88 -21.82
CA GLY A 30 2.37 -12.30 -22.94
C GLY A 30 1.19 -11.44 -22.47
N VAL A 31 0.46 -10.85 -23.42
CA VAL A 31 -0.70 -9.97 -23.17
C VAL A 31 -1.72 -10.60 -22.21
N GLU A 32 -1.88 -11.93 -22.24
CA GLU A 32 -2.79 -12.70 -21.36
C GLU A 32 -2.41 -12.66 -19.87
N GLN A 33 -1.14 -12.40 -19.56
CA GLN A 33 -0.62 -12.33 -18.19
C GLN A 33 -0.63 -10.91 -17.63
N VAL A 34 -1.08 -9.92 -18.41
CA VAL A 34 -1.20 -8.54 -17.94
C VAL A 34 -2.26 -8.47 -16.84
N PHE A 35 -1.88 -7.91 -15.69
CA PHE A 35 -2.78 -7.68 -14.56
C PHE A 35 -3.15 -6.20 -14.37
N THR A 36 -2.33 -5.29 -14.89
CA THR A 36 -2.63 -3.85 -14.85
C THR A 36 -2.28 -3.18 -16.17
N VAL A 37 -3.08 -2.19 -16.56
CA VAL A 37 -2.86 -1.38 -17.76
C VAL A 37 -2.68 0.06 -17.34
N VAL A 38 -1.58 0.64 -17.79
CA VAL A 38 -1.27 2.06 -17.66
C VAL A 38 -1.33 2.68 -19.05
N ARG A 39 -1.87 3.89 -19.15
CA ARG A 39 -1.79 4.72 -20.36
C ARG A 39 -1.03 6.00 -20.05
N ARG A 40 -0.39 6.57 -21.08
CA ARG A 40 0.29 7.85 -21.01
C ARG A 40 -0.16 8.76 -22.16
N HIS A 41 -0.56 9.99 -21.84
CA HIS A 41 -0.99 10.99 -22.81
C HIS A 41 -0.57 12.39 -22.35
N HIS A 42 0.18 13.11 -23.20
CA HIS A 42 0.74 14.44 -22.88
C HIS A 42 1.42 14.50 -21.50
N ASP A 43 2.34 13.58 -21.26
CA ASP A 43 3.03 13.34 -19.98
C ASP A 43 2.15 12.89 -18.82
N VAL A 44 0.83 12.93 -18.90
CA VAL A 44 -0.04 12.40 -17.84
C VAL A 44 -0.06 10.89 -17.92
N GLU A 45 0.22 10.23 -16.81
CA GLU A 45 0.17 8.78 -16.69
C GLU A 45 -1.04 8.39 -15.84
N GLU A 46 -1.80 7.40 -16.29
CA GLU A 46 -3.00 6.93 -15.61
C GLU A 46 -3.08 5.40 -15.62
N VAL A 47 -3.57 4.81 -14.53
CA VAL A 47 -3.85 3.37 -14.42
C VAL A 47 -5.34 3.10 -14.58
N TYR A 48 -5.69 2.05 -15.31
CA TYR A 48 -7.08 1.61 -15.44
C TYR A 48 -7.58 1.02 -14.12
N VAL A 49 -8.73 1.50 -13.61
CA VAL A 49 -9.29 1.06 -12.32
C VAL A 49 -10.53 0.17 -12.48
N ARG A 50 -11.56 0.62 -13.19
CA ARG A 50 -12.75 -0.18 -13.59
C ARG A 50 -13.68 0.65 -14.44
N ASP A 51 -14.58 0.02 -15.21
CA ASP A 51 -15.72 0.68 -15.88
C ASP A 51 -15.33 1.91 -16.72
N GLY A 52 -14.19 1.84 -17.40
CA GLY A 52 -13.67 2.93 -18.23
C GLY A 52 -13.01 4.07 -17.44
N TRP A 53 -12.91 3.96 -16.12
CA TRP A 53 -12.26 4.93 -15.27
C TRP A 53 -10.75 4.69 -15.17
N TRP A 54 -10.01 5.78 -15.36
CA TRP A 54 -8.55 5.87 -15.25
C TRP A 54 -8.20 6.83 -14.10
N ALA A 55 -7.24 6.43 -13.26
CA ALA A 55 -6.76 7.21 -12.12
C ALA A 55 -5.31 7.65 -12.34
N PRO A 56 -4.88 8.83 -11.84
CA PRO A 56 -3.49 9.26 -11.94
C PRO A 56 -2.52 8.20 -11.42
N SER A 57 -1.41 7.99 -12.12
CA SER A 57 -0.37 7.01 -11.81
C SER A 57 1.02 7.64 -12.00
N ASN A 58 2.02 7.06 -11.36
CA ASN A 58 3.44 7.36 -11.56
C ASN A 58 4.29 6.09 -11.78
N ARG A 59 3.64 4.94 -11.94
CA ARG A 59 4.25 3.62 -12.08
C ARG A 59 5.30 3.53 -13.21
N LEU A 60 5.02 4.01 -14.42
CA LEU A 60 6.02 3.98 -15.51
C LEU A 60 7.15 4.98 -15.24
N ARG A 61 6.81 6.18 -14.76
CA ARG A 61 7.81 7.20 -14.37
C ARG A 61 8.76 6.73 -13.28
N ASP A 62 8.26 5.98 -12.30
CA ASP A 62 9.08 5.43 -11.22
C ASP A 62 10.05 4.38 -11.76
N LEU A 63 9.60 3.50 -12.67
CA LEU A 63 10.48 2.55 -13.36
C LEU A 63 11.57 3.25 -14.18
N GLU A 64 11.21 4.31 -14.91
CA GLU A 64 12.14 5.10 -15.71
C GLU A 64 13.22 5.78 -14.84
N ARG A 65 12.88 6.11 -13.60
CA ARG A 65 13.82 6.65 -12.59
C ARG A 65 14.64 5.58 -11.87
N GLY A 66 14.46 4.31 -12.22
CA GLY A 66 15.18 3.18 -11.63
C GLY A 66 14.61 2.72 -10.29
N ALA A 67 13.34 2.97 -10.00
CA ALA A 67 12.68 2.34 -8.87
C ALA A 67 12.76 0.81 -9.03
N GLU A 68 13.19 0.12 -7.98
CA GLU A 68 13.22 -1.34 -7.98
C GLU A 68 11.78 -1.85 -8.05
N SER A 69 11.44 -2.51 -9.15
CA SER A 69 10.20 -3.24 -9.30
C SER A 69 10.49 -4.60 -9.88
N LEU A 70 9.83 -5.61 -9.33
CA LEU A 70 9.83 -6.95 -9.91
C LEU A 70 8.91 -7.04 -11.14
N ASP A 71 8.05 -6.03 -11.33
CA ASP A 71 7.06 -6.04 -12.39
C ASP A 71 7.71 -5.65 -13.72
N ARG A 72 7.52 -6.51 -14.72
CA ARG A 72 7.86 -6.20 -16.11
C ARG A 72 6.67 -5.54 -16.77
N TYR A 73 6.92 -4.64 -17.72
CA TYR A 73 5.88 -4.11 -18.59
C TYR A 73 6.14 -4.48 -20.05
N LEU A 74 5.07 -4.58 -20.83
CA LEU A 74 5.10 -4.65 -22.28
C LEU A 74 4.32 -3.49 -22.88
N PRO A 75 4.78 -2.92 -24.01
CA PRO A 75 3.96 -1.99 -24.77
C PRO A 75 2.73 -2.72 -25.31
N LEU A 76 1.59 -2.03 -25.32
CA LEU A 76 0.32 -2.54 -25.85
C LEU A 76 -0.18 -1.61 -26.96
N GLY A 77 -0.78 -2.18 -28.00
CA GLY A 77 -1.66 -1.43 -28.89
C GLY A 77 -2.99 -1.08 -28.20
N GLU A 78 -3.74 -0.11 -28.75
CA GLU A 78 -5.05 0.28 -28.22
C GLU A 78 -6.02 -0.91 -28.13
N ASP A 79 -6.16 -1.68 -29.21
CA ASP A 79 -7.01 -2.89 -29.23
C ASP A 79 -6.58 -3.93 -28.18
N GLU A 80 -5.28 -4.04 -27.89
CA GLU A 80 -4.76 -4.93 -26.84
C GLU A 80 -5.11 -4.41 -25.45
N ALA A 81 -4.94 -3.11 -25.22
CA ALA A 81 -5.32 -2.47 -23.97
C ALA A 81 -6.82 -2.61 -23.70
N GLU A 82 -7.67 -2.44 -24.72
CA GLU A 82 -9.11 -2.66 -24.60
C GLU A 82 -9.43 -4.13 -24.24
N ARG A 83 -8.85 -5.10 -24.97
CA ARG A 83 -9.04 -6.53 -24.66
C ARG A 83 -8.58 -6.89 -23.25
N VAL A 84 -7.45 -6.35 -22.80
CA VAL A 84 -6.93 -6.59 -21.46
C VAL A 84 -7.85 -5.96 -20.42
N THR A 85 -8.18 -4.68 -20.53
CA THR A 85 -9.02 -4.00 -19.53
C THR A 85 -10.41 -4.64 -19.41
N ALA A 86 -10.98 -5.14 -20.51
CA ALA A 86 -12.26 -5.86 -20.51
C ALA A 86 -12.24 -7.21 -19.77
N ARG A 87 -11.06 -7.86 -19.65
CA ARG A 87 -10.91 -9.16 -18.96
C ARG A 87 -10.37 -9.06 -17.53
N LEU A 88 -9.95 -7.88 -17.08
CA LEU A 88 -9.40 -7.71 -15.74
C LEU A 88 -10.43 -8.12 -14.67
N PRO A 89 -9.99 -8.73 -13.56
CA PRO A 89 -10.91 -9.18 -12.52
C PRO A 89 -11.65 -8.00 -11.89
N ARG A 90 -12.85 -8.26 -11.39
CA ARG A 90 -13.62 -7.26 -10.65
C ARG A 90 -13.03 -6.94 -9.28
N SER A 91 -12.34 -7.90 -8.68
CA SER A 91 -11.60 -7.67 -7.43
C SER A 91 -10.18 -7.26 -7.75
N ARG A 92 -9.78 -6.09 -7.27
CA ARG A 92 -8.49 -5.44 -7.58
C ARG A 92 -8.03 -4.65 -6.37
N CYS A 93 -6.72 -4.51 -6.20
CA CYS A 93 -6.14 -3.85 -5.06
C CYS A 93 -5.19 -2.76 -5.52
N PHE A 94 -5.22 -1.61 -4.85
CA PHE A 94 -4.40 -0.46 -5.23
C PHE A 94 -3.70 0.13 -4.01
N LEU A 95 -2.54 0.72 -4.26
CA LEU A 95 -1.91 1.64 -3.33
C LEU A 95 -2.08 3.06 -3.82
N VAL A 96 -2.36 3.93 -2.87
CA VAL A 96 -2.52 5.37 -3.09
C VAL A 96 -1.34 6.06 -2.45
N ASP A 97 -0.56 6.77 -3.24
CA ASP A 97 0.66 7.46 -2.83
C ASP A 97 0.47 8.97 -2.93
N ASP A 98 0.96 9.72 -1.95
CA ASP A 98 0.98 11.19 -1.91
C ASP A 98 2.39 11.78 -2.11
N GLY A 99 3.33 10.93 -2.56
CA GLY A 99 4.75 11.26 -2.72
C GLY A 99 5.56 11.23 -1.43
N GLN A 100 4.98 10.84 -0.30
CA GLN A 100 5.70 10.62 0.96
C GLN A 100 6.24 9.19 1.07
N ASP A 101 7.15 8.94 2.01
CA ASP A 101 7.74 7.61 2.26
C ASP A 101 6.73 6.53 2.70
N THR A 102 5.54 6.96 3.16
CA THR A 102 4.47 6.08 3.59
C THR A 102 3.26 6.30 2.71
N PRO A 103 2.67 5.24 2.09
CA PRO A 103 1.46 5.39 1.30
C PRO A 103 0.37 6.14 2.07
N SER A 104 -0.51 6.81 1.33
CA SER A 104 -1.68 7.46 1.88
C SER A 104 -2.74 6.41 2.27
N ALA A 105 -2.95 5.40 1.41
CA ALA A 105 -3.93 4.35 1.66
C ALA A 105 -3.68 3.07 0.85
N VAL A 106 -4.30 1.98 1.29
CA VAL A 106 -4.53 0.75 0.52
C VAL A 106 -6.01 0.67 0.17
N VAL A 107 -6.31 0.34 -1.08
CA VAL A 107 -7.68 0.21 -1.60
C VAL A 107 -7.92 -1.22 -2.02
N HIS A 108 -9.04 -1.78 -1.58
CA HIS A 108 -9.54 -3.06 -2.05
C HIS A 108 -10.89 -2.84 -2.73
N LEU A 109 -10.94 -3.12 -4.03
CA LEU A 109 -12.17 -3.19 -4.80
C LEU A 109 -12.65 -4.64 -4.77
N ASP A 110 -13.90 -4.86 -4.39
CA ASP A 110 -14.58 -6.16 -4.46
C ASP A 110 -15.92 -6.00 -5.16
N GLY A 111 -15.90 -6.18 -6.49
CA GLY A 111 -17.08 -5.97 -7.31
C GLY A 111 -17.55 -4.52 -7.25
N GLY A 112 -18.69 -4.30 -6.59
CA GLY A 112 -19.26 -2.97 -6.39
C GLY A 112 -18.74 -2.24 -5.15
N THR A 113 -18.15 -2.94 -4.20
CA THR A 113 -17.72 -2.37 -2.91
C THR A 113 -16.29 -1.88 -3.00
N GLU A 114 -16.04 -0.66 -2.52
CA GLU A 114 -14.69 -0.10 -2.40
C GLU A 114 -14.37 0.10 -0.91
N ARG A 115 -13.29 -0.51 -0.44
CA ARG A 115 -12.78 -0.37 0.92
C ARG A 115 -11.41 0.29 0.89
N ILE A 116 -11.19 1.22 1.81
CA ILE A 116 -9.95 1.98 1.93
C ILE A 116 -9.41 1.80 3.35
N PHE A 117 -8.14 1.45 3.46
CA PHE A 117 -7.37 1.43 4.70
C PHE A 117 -6.37 2.58 4.67
N GLY A 118 -6.61 3.61 5.48
CA GLY A 118 -5.81 4.83 5.50
C GLY A 118 -4.84 4.91 6.68
N ARG A 119 -4.25 6.10 6.85
CA ARG A 119 -3.36 6.43 8.00
C ARG A 119 -4.10 6.54 9.34
N ASP A 120 -5.44 6.52 9.32
CA ASP A 120 -6.31 6.34 10.49
C ASP A 120 -6.31 4.90 11.01
N LEU A 121 -5.79 3.94 10.22
CA LEU A 121 -5.64 2.53 10.55
C LEU A 121 -6.96 1.77 10.68
N GLU A 122 -7.97 2.21 9.93
CA GLU A 122 -9.28 1.57 9.89
C GLU A 122 -9.70 1.29 8.44
N TRP A 123 -10.34 0.14 8.23
CA TRP A 123 -10.99 -0.15 6.94
C TRP A 123 -12.34 0.55 6.89
N ARG A 124 -12.49 1.54 6.01
CA ARG A 124 -13.76 2.22 5.76
C ARG A 124 -14.26 1.96 4.34
N THR A 125 -15.58 2.05 4.14
CA THR A 125 -16.15 2.09 2.80
C THR A 125 -16.04 3.51 2.28
N ALA A 126 -15.44 3.69 1.11
CA ALA A 126 -15.23 5.01 0.51
C ALA A 126 -15.01 4.87 -1.00
N VAL A 127 -15.42 5.89 -1.77
CA VAL A 127 -15.27 5.89 -3.23
C VAL A 127 -13.93 6.51 -3.59
N LEU A 128 -12.99 5.70 -4.11
CA LEU A 128 -11.65 6.12 -4.49
C LEU A 128 -11.67 7.31 -5.46
N ARG A 129 -12.63 7.33 -6.39
CA ARG A 129 -12.77 8.44 -7.35
C ARG A 129 -13.01 9.77 -6.65
N GLU A 130 -13.82 9.79 -5.61
CA GLU A 130 -14.12 11.01 -4.84
C GLU A 130 -12.92 11.42 -3.99
N GLU A 131 -12.23 10.44 -3.39
CA GLU A 131 -10.99 10.67 -2.63
C GLU A 131 -9.89 11.30 -3.49
N LEU A 132 -9.68 10.81 -4.71
CA LEU A 132 -8.70 11.37 -5.65
C LEU A 132 -9.11 12.75 -6.18
N ALA A 133 -10.42 12.97 -6.40
CA ALA A 133 -10.91 14.28 -6.85
C ALA A 133 -10.64 15.40 -5.82
N GLY A 134 -10.66 15.07 -4.52
CA GLY A 134 -10.28 15.99 -3.44
C GLY A 134 -8.77 16.22 -3.31
N HIS A 135 -7.93 15.37 -3.91
CA HIS A 135 -6.49 15.36 -3.70
C HIS A 135 -5.74 15.08 -5.02
N PRO A 136 -5.58 16.09 -5.90
CA PRO A 136 -5.06 15.90 -7.26
C PRO A 136 -3.57 15.51 -7.35
N HIS A 137 -2.85 15.51 -6.21
CA HIS A 137 -1.46 15.07 -6.13
C HIS A 137 -1.34 13.58 -5.82
N LEU A 138 -2.43 12.90 -5.47
CA LEU A 138 -2.42 11.48 -5.22
C LEU A 138 -2.24 10.70 -6.52
N THR A 139 -1.39 9.67 -6.47
CA THR A 139 -1.22 8.69 -7.52
C THR A 139 -1.68 7.32 -7.04
N VAL A 140 -2.02 6.46 -7.99
CA VAL A 140 -2.52 5.12 -7.75
C VAL A 140 -1.67 4.13 -8.52
N ARG A 141 -1.30 3.03 -7.86
CA ARG A 141 -0.72 1.85 -8.52
C ARG A 141 -1.47 0.60 -8.11
N GLU A 142 -1.75 -0.27 -9.06
CA GLU A 142 -2.31 -1.58 -8.73
C GLU A 142 -1.24 -2.49 -8.10
N ILE A 143 -1.65 -3.24 -7.09
CA ILE A 143 -0.86 -4.31 -6.46
C ILE A 143 -1.50 -5.66 -6.76
N THR A 144 -0.71 -6.74 -6.65
CA THR A 144 -1.22 -8.09 -6.92
C THR A 144 -2.32 -8.43 -5.91
N PRO A 145 -3.42 -9.06 -6.33
CA PRO A 145 -4.44 -9.55 -5.39
C PRO A 145 -3.82 -10.43 -4.29
N GLY A 146 -4.25 -10.23 -3.04
CA GLY A 146 -3.69 -10.88 -1.85
C GLY A 146 -2.56 -10.08 -1.19
N GLN A 147 -2.00 -9.06 -1.85
CA GLN A 147 -0.99 -8.18 -1.26
C GLN A 147 -1.60 -7.05 -0.41
N GLU A 148 -2.92 -6.82 -0.48
CA GLU A 148 -3.58 -5.72 0.23
C GLU A 148 -3.42 -5.80 1.74
N LEU A 149 -3.46 -6.98 2.34
CA LEU A 149 -3.25 -7.14 3.78
C LEU A 149 -1.80 -6.88 4.16
N VAL A 150 -0.85 -7.29 3.31
CA VAL A 150 0.58 -7.06 3.56
C VAL A 150 0.89 -5.57 3.48
N GLU A 151 0.37 -4.88 2.48
CA GLU A 151 0.56 -3.45 2.32
C GLU A 151 -0.18 -2.64 3.40
N ALA A 152 -1.38 -3.07 3.81
CA ALA A 152 -2.12 -2.45 4.91
C ALA A 152 -1.36 -2.63 6.25
N TYR A 153 -0.77 -3.80 6.47
CA TYR A 153 0.10 -4.04 7.62
C TYR A 153 1.36 -3.15 7.57
N HIS A 154 2.02 -3.03 6.42
CA HIS A 154 3.18 -2.15 6.28
C HIS A 154 2.83 -0.68 6.50
N LEU A 155 1.67 -0.23 6.01
CA LEU A 155 1.13 1.10 6.30
C LEU A 155 0.91 1.27 7.81
N ALA A 156 0.21 0.34 8.45
CA ALA A 156 -0.06 0.38 9.90
C ALA A 156 1.23 0.40 10.72
N ARG A 157 2.21 -0.43 10.36
CA ARG A 157 3.51 -0.49 11.00
C ARG A 157 4.25 0.83 10.90
N ARG A 158 4.30 1.45 9.71
CA ARG A 158 4.96 2.77 9.50
C ARG A 158 4.28 3.88 10.30
N VAL A 159 2.95 3.98 10.22
CA VAL A 159 2.17 4.99 10.96
C VAL A 159 2.37 4.82 12.47
N ARG A 160 2.24 3.60 13.00
CA ARG A 160 2.42 3.34 14.44
C ARG A 160 3.87 3.59 14.89
N GLN A 161 4.88 3.28 14.08
CA GLN A 161 6.27 3.64 14.38
C GLN A 161 6.50 5.15 14.42
N LEU A 162 5.89 5.92 13.51
CA LEU A 162 5.95 7.38 13.55
C LEU A 162 5.27 7.93 14.81
N LYS A 163 4.07 7.45 15.13
CA LYS A 163 3.36 7.82 16.38
C LYS A 163 4.17 7.45 17.62
N GLN A 164 4.78 6.27 17.65
CA GLN A 164 5.64 5.84 18.77
C GLN A 164 6.83 6.79 18.97
N ARG A 165 7.48 7.24 17.90
CA ARG A 165 8.62 8.16 17.96
C ARG A 165 8.23 9.59 18.34
N HIS A 166 7.08 10.08 17.89
CA HIS A 166 6.75 11.52 17.94
C HIS A 166 5.60 11.87 18.88
N GLU A 167 4.67 10.95 19.14
CA GLU A 167 3.41 11.24 19.85
C GLU A 167 3.31 10.47 21.18
N TRP A 168 3.56 9.15 21.16
CA TRP A 168 3.34 8.31 22.33
C TRP A 168 4.44 8.48 23.39
N GLY A 169 5.66 8.80 22.97
CA GLY A 169 6.77 9.17 23.85
C GLY A 169 7.07 8.16 24.96
N GLY A 170 7.81 8.61 25.98
CA GLY A 170 8.08 7.85 27.19
C GLY A 170 9.33 6.97 27.16
N GLU A 171 9.69 6.43 28.33
CA GLU A 171 10.87 5.57 28.52
C GLU A 171 10.65 4.15 28.01
N ARG A 172 9.40 3.79 27.70
CA ARG A 172 8.96 2.42 27.37
C ARG A 172 8.16 2.40 26.09
N TRP A 173 8.50 1.47 25.21
CA TRP A 173 7.79 1.21 23.97
C TRP A 173 7.08 -0.13 24.07
N TYR A 174 5.81 -0.17 23.66
CA TYR A 174 4.99 -1.37 23.72
C TYR A 174 4.75 -1.92 22.33
N PHE A 175 4.68 -3.24 22.23
CA PHE A 175 4.45 -3.99 21.00
C PHE A 175 3.47 -5.12 21.26
N GLY A 176 2.47 -5.25 20.40
CA GLY A 176 1.62 -6.42 20.31
C GLY A 176 2.23 -7.40 19.31
N ILE A 177 2.29 -8.67 19.66
CA ILE A 177 2.68 -9.75 18.77
C ILE A 177 1.45 -10.59 18.44
N TYR A 178 1.27 -10.86 17.16
CA TYR A 178 0.10 -11.50 16.57
C TYR A 178 0.53 -12.81 15.90
N GLU A 179 -0.37 -13.80 15.84
CA GLU A 179 -0.09 -15.09 15.21
C GLU A 179 -0.34 -15.05 13.71
N THR A 180 -1.24 -14.16 13.27
CA THR A 180 -1.52 -13.95 11.85
C THR A 180 -1.54 -12.47 11.47
N LEU A 181 -1.24 -12.20 10.20
CA LEU A 181 -1.33 -10.87 9.62
C LEU A 181 -2.69 -10.22 9.81
N GLN A 182 -3.77 -11.00 9.73
CA GLN A 182 -5.13 -10.48 9.85
C GLN A 182 -5.45 -10.01 11.28
N GLU A 183 -4.89 -10.65 12.30
CA GLU A 183 -5.04 -10.23 13.70
C GLU A 183 -4.39 -8.88 13.98
N THR A 184 -3.40 -8.46 13.19
CA THR A 184 -2.72 -7.16 13.37
C THR A 184 -3.66 -5.96 13.22
N PHE A 185 -4.82 -6.15 12.57
CA PHE A 185 -5.85 -5.11 12.42
C PHE A 185 -6.84 -5.06 13.60
N ASP A 186 -6.73 -5.96 14.57
CA ASP A 186 -7.47 -5.92 15.83
C ASP A 186 -6.49 -5.94 17.00
N VAL A 187 -6.25 -4.77 17.62
CA VAL A 187 -5.37 -4.64 18.79
C VAL A 187 -5.79 -5.58 19.93
N GLY A 188 -7.09 -5.88 20.05
CA GLY A 188 -7.63 -6.81 21.03
C GLY A 188 -7.12 -8.25 20.84
N ALA A 189 -6.78 -8.63 19.60
CA ALA A 189 -6.26 -9.95 19.24
C ALA A 189 -4.78 -10.15 19.63
N THR A 190 -4.12 -9.18 20.27
CA THR A 190 -2.72 -9.31 20.72
C THR A 190 -2.49 -10.59 21.54
N SER A 191 -1.68 -11.52 21.04
CA SER A 191 -1.37 -12.77 21.73
C SER A 191 -0.28 -12.60 22.78
N VAL A 192 0.72 -11.75 22.50
CA VAL A 192 1.81 -11.43 23.44
C VAL A 192 2.03 -9.92 23.47
N LEU A 193 2.02 -9.35 24.67
CA LEU A 193 2.44 -7.97 24.89
C LEU A 193 3.93 -7.95 25.26
N VAL A 194 4.72 -7.16 24.52
CA VAL A 194 6.15 -6.94 24.77
C VAL A 194 6.38 -5.45 25.05
N MET A 195 7.28 -5.17 25.97
CA MET A 195 7.77 -3.83 26.28
C MET A 195 9.28 -3.79 26.06
N THR A 196 9.80 -2.70 25.51
CA THR A 196 11.24 -2.39 25.45
C THR A 196 11.51 -1.03 26.09
N ARG A 197 12.78 -0.73 26.36
CA ARG A 197 13.18 0.66 26.61
C ARG A 197 13.13 1.44 25.30
N ALA A 198 12.77 2.71 25.38
CA ALA A 198 12.78 3.59 24.21
C ALA A 198 14.19 3.63 23.59
N GLY A 199 14.27 3.36 22.28
CA GLY A 199 15.54 3.30 21.55
C GLY A 199 16.39 2.05 21.77
N ASP A 200 15.96 1.10 22.62
CA ASP A 200 16.61 -0.21 22.75
C ASP A 200 15.74 -1.31 22.12
N PRO A 201 16.01 -1.67 20.86
CA PRO A 201 15.26 -2.72 20.19
C PRO A 201 15.61 -4.12 20.73
N TRP A 202 16.79 -4.34 21.30
CA TRP A 202 17.32 -5.69 21.42
C TRP A 202 16.79 -6.44 22.65
N PHE A 203 16.40 -5.70 23.69
CA PHE A 203 15.98 -6.26 24.96
C PHE A 203 14.54 -5.89 25.27
N GLY A 204 13.65 -6.89 25.17
CA GLY A 204 12.26 -6.77 25.53
C GLY A 204 11.90 -7.59 26.76
N GLU A 205 10.81 -7.21 27.40
CA GLU A 205 10.15 -8.00 28.43
C GLU A 205 8.74 -8.32 27.95
N ARG A 206 8.30 -9.59 28.06
CA ARG A 206 6.92 -9.98 27.80
C ARG A 206 6.08 -9.86 29.06
N TYR A 207 4.82 -9.48 28.92
CA TYR A 207 3.88 -9.47 30.02
C TYR A 207 3.48 -10.90 30.39
N ALA A 208 3.75 -11.29 31.64
CA ALA A 208 3.46 -12.63 32.17
C ALA A 208 2.17 -12.68 33.04
N GLY A 209 1.37 -11.61 33.00
CA GLY A 209 0.16 -11.46 33.80
C GLY A 209 0.43 -10.94 35.22
N ARG A 210 -0.62 -10.44 35.88
CA ARG A 210 -0.58 -9.95 37.28
C ARG A 210 0.52 -8.93 37.56
N GLY A 211 0.77 -8.03 36.60
CA GLY A 211 1.78 -6.97 36.72
C GLY A 211 3.24 -7.44 36.58
N ARG A 212 3.48 -8.70 36.20
CA ARG A 212 4.83 -9.24 36.03
C ARG A 212 5.29 -9.17 34.58
N TRP A 213 6.57 -8.88 34.42
CA TRP A 213 7.29 -8.82 33.15
C TRP A 213 8.45 -9.81 33.20
N GLU A 214 8.69 -10.52 32.10
CA GLU A 214 9.76 -11.51 31.99
C GLU A 214 10.63 -11.22 30.76
N PRO A 215 11.96 -11.35 30.85
CA PRO A 215 12.83 -11.17 29.69
C PRO A 215 12.40 -12.02 28.50
N THR A 216 12.43 -11.43 27.30
CA THR A 216 12.10 -12.15 26.06
C THR A 216 12.96 -11.68 24.88
N GLY A 217 13.25 -12.59 23.97
CA GLY A 217 13.90 -12.30 22.69
C GLY A 217 12.92 -12.32 21.50
N LYS A 218 11.59 -12.22 21.73
CA LYS A 218 10.59 -12.39 20.65
C LYS A 218 10.73 -11.31 19.56
N LEU A 219 10.86 -10.04 19.94
CA LEU A 219 11.08 -8.94 18.99
C LEU A 219 12.39 -9.08 18.21
N ASP A 220 13.50 -9.42 18.88
CA ASP A 220 14.77 -9.69 18.20
C ASP A 220 14.65 -10.80 17.15
N ARG A 221 13.92 -11.88 17.47
CA ARG A 221 13.67 -12.96 16.51
C ARG A 221 12.85 -12.48 15.31
N ILE A 222 11.79 -11.71 15.54
CA ILE A 222 10.94 -11.17 14.46
C ILE A 222 11.77 -10.24 13.56
N TRP A 223 12.48 -9.28 14.14
CA TRP A 223 13.26 -8.30 13.36
C TRP A 223 14.47 -8.90 12.62
N ARG A 224 15.03 -10.00 13.11
CA ARG A 224 16.05 -10.77 12.38
C ARG A 224 15.48 -11.79 11.39
N GLY A 225 14.16 -11.82 11.17
CA GLY A 225 13.50 -12.77 10.28
C GLY A 225 13.58 -14.22 10.74
N ARG A 226 13.74 -14.45 12.06
CA ARG A 226 13.79 -15.78 12.70
C ARG A 226 12.44 -16.22 13.28
N SER A 227 11.43 -15.37 13.19
CA SER A 227 10.03 -15.67 13.49
C SER A 227 9.15 -15.06 12.41
N TYR A 228 8.04 -15.73 12.09
CA TYR A 228 7.01 -15.26 11.16
C TYR A 228 5.85 -14.57 11.89
N ASP A 229 5.92 -14.43 13.22
CA ASP A 229 4.94 -13.63 13.95
C ASP A 229 5.01 -12.18 13.48
N ASP A 230 3.85 -11.52 13.43
CA ASP A 230 3.76 -10.10 13.11
C ASP A 230 3.78 -9.26 14.39
N GLU A 231 4.38 -8.07 14.30
CA GLU A 231 4.44 -7.12 15.40
C GLU A 231 3.91 -5.74 15.01
N LEU A 232 3.17 -5.12 15.93
CA LEU A 232 2.79 -3.71 15.81
C LEU A 232 3.09 -2.95 17.09
N ALA A 233 3.59 -1.72 16.93
CA ALA A 233 3.75 -0.79 18.04
C ALA A 233 2.38 -0.41 18.62
N LEU A 234 2.29 -0.36 19.94
CA LEU A 234 1.08 -0.02 20.68
C LEU A 234 1.29 1.29 21.44
N SER A 235 0.23 2.08 21.52
CA SER A 235 0.16 3.20 22.45
C SER A 235 0.14 2.70 23.90
N PRO A 236 0.53 3.51 24.89
CA PRO A 236 0.42 3.15 26.30
C PRO A 236 -1.01 2.74 26.71
N ALA A 237 -2.03 3.45 26.21
CA ALA A 237 -3.43 3.15 26.52
C ALA A 237 -3.88 1.77 25.97
N GLU A 238 -3.47 1.43 24.74
CA GLU A 238 -3.70 0.10 24.16
C GLU A 238 -2.99 -0.99 24.98
N ALA A 239 -1.73 -0.75 25.36
CA ALA A 239 -0.97 -1.69 26.19
C ALA A 239 -1.63 -1.91 27.56
N GLU A 240 -2.15 -0.87 28.20
CA GLU A 240 -2.92 -0.97 29.45
C GLU A 240 -4.20 -1.78 29.29
N ALA A 241 -4.95 -1.57 28.20
CA ALA A 241 -6.14 -2.37 27.90
C ALA A 241 -5.79 -3.86 27.73
N ILE A 242 -4.69 -4.15 27.04
CA ILE A 242 -4.21 -5.53 26.85
C ILE A 242 -3.72 -6.13 28.18
N MET A 243 -2.99 -5.39 29.01
CA MET A 243 -2.59 -5.85 30.35
C MET A 243 -3.79 -6.24 31.22
N LYS A 244 -4.88 -5.45 31.18
CA LYS A 244 -6.13 -5.77 31.89
C LYS A 244 -6.81 -7.03 31.37
N ARG A 245 -6.68 -7.34 30.08
CA ARG A 245 -7.25 -8.55 29.48
C ARG A 245 -6.40 -9.80 29.77
N LEU A 246 -5.08 -9.66 29.78
CA LEU A 246 -4.13 -10.77 29.94
C LEU A 246 -3.77 -11.08 31.41
N GLY A 247 -4.00 -10.15 32.34
CA GLY A 247 -3.60 -10.23 33.75
C GLY A 247 -4.69 -10.71 34.68
#